data_AF-A0A2H0V8B8-F1
#
_entry.id   AF-A0A2H0V8B8-F1
#
_cell.length_a   1.000
_cell.length_b   1.000
_cell.length_c   1.000
_cell.angle_alpha   90.00
_cell.angle_beta   90.00
_cell.angle_gamma   90.00
#
_symmetry.space_group_name_H-M   'P 1'
#
loop_
_entity.id
_entity.type
_entity.pdbx_description
1 polymer ?
#
loop_
_entity_poly.entity_id
_entity_poly.type
_entity_poly.pdbx_seq_one_letter_code
_entity_poly.pdbx_strand_id
1 'polypeptide(L)' 'MTGVPAEIGQLKNLQVLDLSNNQLTGLPLELGNLSDLKALHLSGNNYSTYDLDLIKKQLPSDVQQFCNNLL' A
#
# COMPACT_ATOMS: atom_id res chain seq x y z
N MET A 1 -2.76 -7.23 -15.55
CA MET A 1 -3.22 -6.37 -14.45
C MET A 1 -3.62 -7.27 -13.30
N THR A 2 -2.69 -7.49 -12.37
CA THR A 2 -3.02 -8.01 -11.04
C THR A 2 -3.37 -6.78 -10.20
N GLY A 3 -4.61 -6.68 -9.74
CA GLY A 3 -5.03 -5.64 -8.80
C GLY A 3 -5.09 -6.23 -7.40
N VAL A 4 -4.78 -5.43 -6.39
CA VAL A 4 -5.09 -5.79 -5.00
C VAL A 4 -6.61 -5.64 -4.81
N PRO A 5 -7.32 -6.66 -4.30
CA PRO A 5 -8.76 -6.59 -4.08
C PRO A 5 -9.11 -5.53 -3.03
N ALA A 6 -10.22 -4.82 -3.23
CA ALA A 6 -10.70 -3.80 -2.30
C ALA A 6 -11.01 -4.38 -0.91
N GLU A 7 -11.37 -5.66 -0.85
CA GLU A 7 -11.65 -6.43 0.35
C GLU A 7 -10.47 -6.50 1.32
N ILE A 8 -9.23 -6.22 0.86
CA ILE A 8 -8.06 -6.11 1.74
C ILE A 8 -8.34 -5.13 2.90
N GLY A 9 -9.10 -4.06 2.68
CA GLY A 9 -9.46 -3.06 3.70
C GLY A 9 -10.30 -3.59 4.86
N GLN A 10 -10.79 -4.84 4.77
CA GLN A 10 -11.52 -5.50 5.85
C GLN A 10 -10.58 -6.15 6.88
N LEU A 11 -9.29 -6.30 6.58
CA LEU A 11 -8.29 -6.89 7.46
C LEU A 11 -7.83 -5.90 8.54
N LYS A 12 -8.72 -5.53 9.45
CA LYS A 12 -8.50 -4.47 10.45
C LYS A 12 -7.28 -4.69 11.35
N ASN A 13 -6.92 -5.94 11.61
CA ASN A 13 -5.80 -6.33 12.47
C ASN A 13 -4.48 -6.53 11.69
N LEU A 14 -4.45 -6.26 10.38
CA LEU A 14 -3.25 -6.45 9.57
C LEU A 14 -2.24 -5.36 9.89
N GLN A 15 -1.08 -5.76 10.42
CA GLN A 15 -0.02 -4.81 10.81
C GLN A 15 1.04 -4.63 9.73
N VAL A 16 1.27 -5.65 8.89
CA VAL A 16 2.28 -5.62 7.84
C VAL A 16 1.66 -6.13 6.55
N LEU A 17 1.79 -5.36 5.48
CA LEU A 17 1.41 -5.74 4.14
C LEU A 17 2.63 -5.63 3.22
N ASP A 18 3.08 -6.77 2.69
CA ASP A 18 4.15 -6.82 1.71
C ASP A 18 3.57 -7.15 0.33
N LEU A 19 3.71 -6.20 -0.60
CA LEU A 19 3.29 -6.34 -1.99
C LEU A 19 4.49 -6.20 -2.93
N SER A 20 5.71 -6.34 -2.42
CA SER A 20 6.93 -6.12 -3.17
C SER A 20 7.07 -7.08 -4.36
N ASN A 21 7.76 -6.63 -5.41
CA ASN A 21 8.08 -7.40 -6.61
C ASN A 21 6.85 -7.93 -7.38
N ASN A 22 5.80 -7.11 -7.45
CA ASN A 22 4.63 -7.37 -8.30
C ASN A 22 4.60 -6.42 -9.50
N GLN A 23 3.58 -6.56 -10.35
CA GLN A 23 3.34 -5.66 -11.49
C GLN A 23 2.18 -4.70 -11.20
N LEU A 24 2.07 -4.24 -9.94
CA LEU A 24 1.01 -3.31 -9.54
C LEU A 24 1.28 -1.93 -10.13
N THR A 25 0.20 -1.29 -10.60
CA THR A 25 0.19 0.10 -11.07
C THR A 25 -0.71 0.99 -10.22
N GLY A 26 -1.38 0.41 -9.22
CA GLY A 26 -2.29 1.12 -8.31
C GLY A 26 -2.62 0.28 -7.09
N LEU A 27 -3.29 0.90 -6.12
CA LEU A 27 -3.85 0.25 -4.94
C LEU A 27 -5.29 0.72 -4.73
N PRO A 28 -6.16 -0.10 -4.13
CA PRO A 28 -7.52 0.29 -3.79
C PRO A 28 -7.53 1.40 -2.72
N LEU A 29 -8.51 2.31 -2.78
CA LEU A 29 -8.69 3.36 -1.76
C LEU A 29 -8.95 2.75 -0.37
N GLU A 30 -9.52 1.54 -0.36
CA GLU A 30 -9.83 0.74 0.81
C GLU A 30 -8.58 0.35 1.62
N LEU A 31 -7.36 0.54 1.10
CA LEU A 31 -6.14 0.36 1.90
C LEU A 31 -6.11 1.29 3.13
N GLY A 32 -6.77 2.45 3.05
CA GLY A 32 -6.96 3.37 4.18
C GLY A 32 -7.82 2.79 5.32
N ASN A 33 -8.54 1.69 5.07
CA ASN A 33 -9.34 1.00 6.07
C ASN A 33 -8.53 0.05 6.95
N LEU A 34 -7.24 -0.19 6.65
CA LEU A 34 -6.35 -1.05 7.44
C LEU A 34 -5.87 -0.32 8.70
N SER A 35 -6.75 -0.14 9.69
CA SER A 35 -6.52 0.69 10.88
C SER A 35 -5.27 0.33 11.68
N ASP A 36 -4.88 -0.95 11.73
CA ASP A 36 -3.72 -1.39 12.48
C ASP A 36 -2.43 -1.48 11.64
N LEU A 37 -2.46 -1.07 10.38
CA LEU A 37 -1.30 -1.17 9.49
C LEU A 37 -0.15 -0.30 9.99
N LYS A 38 1.01 -0.90 10.15
CA LYS A 38 2.26 -0.25 10.59
C LYS A 38 3.30 -0.19 9.49
N ALA A 39 3.35 -1.20 8.62
CA ALA A 39 4.33 -1.28 7.55
C ALA A 39 3.68 -1.68 6.21
N LEU A 40 4.06 -0.97 5.15
CA LEU A 40 3.70 -1.27 3.77
C LEU A 40 4.96 -1.31 2.88
N HIS A 41 5.17 -2.42 2.19
CA HIS A 41 6.29 -2.62 1.27
C HIS A 41 5.79 -2.71 -0.17
N LEU A 42 6.28 -1.80 -1.02
CA LEU A 42 5.87 -1.65 -2.43
C LEU A 42 7.05 -1.71 -3.41
N SER A 43 8.24 -2.07 -2.95
CA SER A 43 9.43 -2.14 -3.83
C SER A 43 9.21 -3.14 -4.96
N GLY A 44 9.94 -3.01 -6.07
CA GLY A 44 9.80 -3.85 -7.25
C GLY A 44 8.46 -3.75 -8.00
N ASN A 45 7.58 -2.78 -7.72
CA ASN A 45 6.36 -2.51 -8.50
C ASN A 45 6.54 -1.38 -9.52
N ASN A 46 5.54 -1.19 -10.39
CA ASN A 46 5.55 -0.20 -11.47
C ASN A 46 4.80 1.08 -11.08
N TYR A 47 5.20 1.70 -9.97
CA TYR A 47 4.65 2.97 -9.50
C TYR A 47 5.47 4.15 -9.99
N SER A 48 4.81 5.16 -10.52
CA SER A 48 5.41 6.48 -10.70
C SER A 48 5.53 7.21 -9.36
N THR A 49 6.32 8.29 -9.32
CA THR A 49 6.36 9.20 -8.16
C THR A 49 4.97 9.71 -7.79
N TYR A 50 4.15 10.04 -8.79
CA TYR A 50 2.77 10.48 -8.62
C TYR A 50 1.89 9.41 -7.96
N ASP A 51 1.99 8.15 -8.38
CA ASP A 51 1.21 7.05 -7.80
C ASP A 51 1.55 6.85 -6.32
N LEU A 52 2.84 6.91 -5.97
CA LEU A 52 3.29 6.78 -4.58
C LEU A 52 2.77 7.92 -3.70
N ASP A 53 2.70 9.15 -4.22
CA ASP A 53 2.15 10.28 -3.49
C ASP A 53 0.64 10.15 -3.25
N LEU A 54 -0.10 9.58 -4.20
CA LEU A 54 -1.51 9.25 -4.01
C LEU A 54 -1.69 8.13 -2.99
N ILE A 55 -0.89 7.08 -3.06
CA ILE A 55 -0.92 5.96 -2.12
C ILE A 55 -0.65 6.46 -0.70
N LYS A 56 0.40 7.26 -0.48
CA LYS A 56 0.73 7.82 0.84
C LYS A 56 -0.43 8.62 1.45
N LYS A 57 -1.20 9.33 0.63
CA LYS A 57 -2.39 10.10 1.10
C LYS A 57 -3.55 9.21 1.52
N GLN A 58 -3.60 7.97 1.05
CA GLN A 58 -4.67 7.01 1.37
C GLN A 58 -4.33 6.15 2.58
N LEU A 59 -3.06 6.10 3.00
CA LEU A 59 -2.64 5.30 4.15
C LEU A 59 -3.21 5.87 5.45
N PRO A 60 -3.50 5.01 6.44
CA PRO A 60 -3.71 5.46 7.81
C PRO A 60 -2.56 6.36 8.26
N SER A 61 -2.86 7.41 9.03
CA SER A 61 -1.86 8.35 9.57
C SER A 61 -0.74 7.67 10.37
N ASP A 62 -1.01 6.46 10.86
CA ASP A 62 -0.18 5.73 11.81
C ASP A 62 0.77 4.73 11.13
N VAL A 63 0.83 4.71 9.79
CA VAL A 63 1.81 3.88 9.06
C VAL A 63 3.20 4.45 9.29
N GLN A 64 3.98 3.73 10.11
CA GLN A 64 5.31 4.14 10.53
C GLN A 64 6.38 3.86 9.46
N GLN A 65 6.13 2.89 8.58
CA GLN A 65 7.08 2.48 7.56
C GLN A 65 6.40 2.32 6.19
N PHE A 66 6.84 3.14 5.24
CA PHE A 66 6.44 3.06 3.83
C PHE A 66 7.70 2.88 2.97
N CYS A 67 7.99 1.64 2.59
CA CYS A 67 9.15 1.32 1.75
C CYS A 67 8.71 1.22 0.28
N ASN A 68 9.43 1.93 -0.60
CA ASN A 68 9.23 1.91 -2.05
C ASN A 68 10.59 1.98 -2.78
N ASN A 69 10.59 1.97 -4.11
CA ASN A 69 11.82 1.94 -4.93
C ASN A 69 12.57 3.28 -5.03
N LEU A 70 12.03 4.37 -4.48
CA LEU A 70 12.50 5.74 -4.70
C LEU A 70 13.06 6.41 -3.42
N LEU A 71 13.32 5.63 -2.37
CA LEU A 71 13.94 6.05 -1.11
C LEU A 71 15.17 5.20 -0.80
#